data_AF-A0A368TIS9-F1
#
_entry.id   AF-A0A368TIS9-F1
#
_cell.length_a   1.000
_cell.length_b   1.000
_cell.length_c   1.000
_cell.angle_alpha   90.00
_cell.angle_beta   90.00
_cell.angle_gamma   90.00
#
_symmetry.space_group_name_H-M   'P 1'
#
loop_
_entity.id
_entity.type
_entity.pdbx_description
1 polymer ?
#
loop_
_entity_poly.entity_id
_entity_poly.type
_entity_poly.pdbx_seq_one_letter_code
_entity_poly.pdbx_strand_id
1 'polypeptide(L)'
;MPFFKPYLKDTLNQEVNIFVDRDEIYSGDAWPERIKNALAHSKCMVAIWSPSYFNSTWCKLECNVMLRREKELGYRTIKNPSGLVLPINIFDGEHFPYYARRIQYLDCRNFFRVSPGFRKTERYVDFQDLLIKWVSAVAKSINNAPPWSENYEIWLDDPVDYFNQTSDSSFRLPILE
;
A
#
# COMPACT_ATOMS: atom_id res chain seq x y z
N MET A 1 -4.55 9.36 -8.67
CA MET A 1 -5.17 10.25 -7.66
C MET A 1 -4.56 11.64 -7.79
N PRO A 2 -5.22 12.61 -8.45
CA PRO A 2 -4.60 13.90 -8.76
C PRO A 2 -4.22 14.71 -7.50
N PHE A 3 -4.93 14.50 -6.39
CA PHE A 3 -4.71 15.24 -5.14
C PHE A 3 -3.69 14.60 -4.19
N PHE A 4 -3.46 13.29 -4.31
CA PHE A 4 -2.63 12.57 -3.34
C PHE A 4 -1.20 13.10 -3.27
N LYS A 5 -0.54 13.25 -4.43
CA LYS A 5 0.85 13.71 -4.49
C LYS A 5 1.01 15.17 -3.99
N PRO A 6 0.20 16.16 -4.42
CA PRO A 6 0.26 17.51 -3.87
C PRO A 6 0.08 17.56 -2.35
N TYR A 7 -0.96 16.93 -1.79
CA TYR A 7 -1.19 16.96 -0.35
C TYR A 7 -0.06 16.26 0.43
N LEU A 8 0.46 15.15 -0.08
CA LEU A 8 1.57 14.45 0.57
C LEU A 8 2.86 15.28 0.56
N LYS A 9 3.13 15.99 -0.54
CA LYS A 9 4.24 16.95 -0.65
C LYS A 9 4.11 18.05 0.39
N ASP A 10 2.95 18.68 0.49
CA ASP A 10 2.72 19.78 1.43
C ASP A 10 2.81 19.30 2.88
N THR A 11 2.27 18.10 3.16
CA THR A 11 2.32 17.49 4.50
C THR A 11 3.76 17.14 4.92
N LEU A 12 4.59 16.69 3.98
CA LEU A 12 6.00 16.36 4.24
C LEU A 12 6.95 17.55 4.12
N ASN A 13 6.46 18.69 3.62
CA ASN A 13 7.23 19.87 3.27
C ASN A 13 8.50 19.54 2.43
N GLN A 14 8.39 18.59 1.50
CA GLN A 14 9.48 18.15 0.63
C GLN A 14 8.92 17.50 -0.64
N GLU A 15 9.72 17.43 -1.71
CA GLU A 15 9.34 16.71 -2.92
C GLU A 15 9.12 15.21 -2.64
N VAL A 16 8.12 14.62 -3.30
CA VAL A 16 7.74 13.22 -3.12
C VAL A 16 7.84 12.48 -4.43
N ASN A 17 8.54 11.35 -4.39
CA ASN A 17 8.62 10.40 -5.49
C ASN A 17 7.62 9.27 -5.26
N ILE A 18 6.77 9.01 -6.25
CA ILE A 18 5.80 7.92 -6.23
C ILE A 18 6.08 7.09 -7.48
N PHE A 19 6.41 5.82 -7.27
CA PHE A 19 6.58 4.87 -8.36
C PHE A 19 5.23 4.21 -8.68
N VAL A 20 4.90 4.16 -9.98
CA VAL A 20 3.71 3.46 -10.51
C VAL A 20 4.13 2.73 -11.77
N ASP A 21 3.97 1.40 -11.81
CA ASP A 21 4.48 0.54 -12.89
C ASP A 21 4.10 1.03 -14.30
N ARG A 22 2.87 1.49 -14.47
CA ARG A 22 2.32 1.93 -15.75
C ARG A 22 3.00 3.18 -16.32
N ASP A 23 3.61 3.99 -15.46
CA ASP A 23 4.20 5.29 -15.80
C ASP A 23 5.73 5.22 -15.85
N GLU A 24 6.35 4.23 -15.19
CA GLU A 24 7.79 4.19 -14.90
C GLU A 24 8.54 2.98 -15.52
N ILE A 25 7.85 2.15 -16.32
CA ILE A 25 8.44 1.03 -17.07
C ILE A 25 8.37 1.34 -18.56
N TYR A 26 9.52 1.49 -19.21
CA TYR A 26 9.63 1.89 -20.61
C TYR A 26 9.92 0.70 -21.55
N SER A 27 9.66 0.86 -22.84
CA SER A 27 10.00 -0.16 -23.84
C SER A 27 11.51 -0.41 -23.85
N GLY A 28 11.91 -1.66 -23.62
CA GLY A 28 13.31 -2.08 -23.53
C GLY A 28 13.82 -2.27 -22.10
N ASP A 29 13.07 -1.83 -21.08
CA ASP A 29 13.43 -2.08 -19.69
C ASP A 29 13.30 -3.57 -19.34
N ALA A 30 14.26 -4.08 -18.56
CA ALA A 30 14.08 -5.30 -17.79
C ALA A 30 13.08 -5.00 -16.66
N TRP A 31 11.79 -5.09 -16.98
CA TRP A 31 10.71 -4.69 -16.09
C TRP A 31 10.75 -5.32 -14.69
N PRO A 32 11.18 -6.59 -14.46
CA PRO A 32 11.28 -7.13 -13.10
C PRO A 32 12.35 -6.42 -12.27
N GLU A 33 13.48 -6.08 -12.90
CA GLU A 33 14.60 -5.38 -12.24
C GLU A 33 14.23 -3.93 -11.91
N ARG A 34 13.42 -3.28 -12.75
CA ARG A 34 12.80 -1.97 -12.47
C ARG A 34 11.94 -2.01 -11.21
N ILE A 35 11.07 -3.01 -11.08
CA ILE A 35 10.20 -3.17 -9.91
C ILE A 35 11.04 -3.52 -8.66
N LYS A 36 12.03 -4.42 -8.78
CA LYS A 36 12.98 -4.73 -7.69
C LYS A 36 13.65 -3.48 -7.16
N ASN A 37 14.19 -2.67 -8.07
CA ASN A 37 14.83 -1.40 -7.71
C ASN A 37 13.85 -0.43 -7.04
N ALA A 38 12.63 -0.29 -7.56
CA ALA A 38 11.62 0.57 -6.97
C ALA A 38 11.22 0.13 -5.55
N LEU A 39 11.02 -1.18 -5.32
CA LEU A 39 10.71 -1.72 -3.99
C LEU A 39 11.84 -1.51 -2.99
N ALA A 40 13.10 -1.72 -3.40
CA ALA A 40 14.27 -1.51 -2.55
C ALA A 40 14.41 -0.06 -2.07
N HIS A 41 14.11 0.90 -2.95
CA HIS A 41 14.26 2.33 -2.68
C HIS A 41 12.99 2.98 -2.11
N SER A 42 11.86 2.26 -2.08
CA SER A 42 10.61 2.76 -1.51
C SER A 42 10.65 2.76 0.01
N LYS A 43 10.21 3.86 0.63
CA LYS A 43 10.06 3.98 2.09
C LYS A 43 8.83 3.23 2.62
N CYS A 44 7.76 3.23 1.84
CA CYS A 44 6.50 2.57 2.15
C CYS A 44 5.77 2.21 0.84
N MET A 45 4.71 1.42 0.95
CA MET A 45 3.86 1.01 -0.16
C MET A 45 2.41 1.39 0.13
N VAL A 46 1.75 2.00 -0.85
CA VAL A 46 0.30 2.21 -0.85
C VAL A 46 -0.34 1.10 -1.69
N ALA A 47 -0.96 0.12 -1.03
CA ALA A 47 -1.54 -1.05 -1.70
C ALA A 47 -3.05 -0.84 -1.95
N ILE A 48 -3.50 -0.92 -3.20
CA ILE A 48 -4.93 -0.80 -3.54
C ILE A 48 -5.58 -2.19 -3.50
N TRP A 49 -6.15 -2.52 -2.36
CA TRP A 49 -6.72 -3.84 -2.10
C TRP A 49 -8.09 -4.04 -2.72
N SER A 50 -8.20 -5.14 -3.46
CA SER A 50 -9.37 -5.59 -4.20
C SER A 50 -9.23 -7.10 -4.50
N PRO A 51 -10.29 -7.79 -4.92
CA PRO A 51 -10.17 -9.18 -5.37
C PRO A 51 -9.15 -9.37 -6.49
N SER A 52 -9.06 -8.44 -7.45
CA SER A 52 -8.06 -8.51 -8.53
C SER A 52 -6.63 -8.36 -8.03
N TYR A 53 -6.39 -7.52 -7.01
CA TYR A 53 -5.09 -7.40 -6.35
C TYR A 53 -4.65 -8.74 -5.77
N PHE A 54 -5.51 -9.41 -5.00
CA PHE A 54 -5.17 -10.68 -4.36
C PHE A 54 -5.16 -11.88 -5.33
N ASN A 55 -5.80 -11.77 -6.49
CA ASN A 55 -5.68 -12.76 -7.56
C ASN A 55 -4.44 -12.54 -8.44
N SER A 56 -3.85 -11.34 -8.44
CA SER A 56 -2.63 -11.05 -9.19
C SER A 56 -1.40 -11.61 -8.47
N THR A 57 -0.64 -12.47 -9.15
CA THR A 57 0.64 -12.99 -8.63
C THR A 57 1.62 -11.86 -8.35
N TRP A 58 1.73 -10.90 -9.28
CA TRP A 58 2.67 -9.77 -9.17
C TRP A 58 2.37 -8.86 -7.98
N CYS A 59 1.11 -8.44 -7.83
CA CYS A 59 0.72 -7.59 -6.70
C CYS A 59 0.98 -8.29 -5.36
N LYS A 60 0.80 -9.61 -5.28
CA LYS A 60 1.12 -10.37 -4.08
C LYS A 60 2.62 -10.46 -3.81
N LEU A 61 3.44 -10.66 -4.85
CA LEU A 61 4.90 -10.69 -4.72
C LEU A 61 5.44 -9.34 -4.21
N GLU A 62 5.03 -8.24 -4.81
CA GLU A 62 5.39 -6.87 -4.38
C GLU A 62 4.95 -6.62 -2.92
N CYS A 63 3.72 -7.00 -2.58
CA CYS A 63 3.20 -6.92 -1.23
C CYS A 63 4.09 -7.66 -0.23
N ASN A 64 4.42 -8.91 -0.56
CA ASN A 64 5.21 -9.79 0.29
C ASN A 64 6.63 -9.29 0.53
N VAL A 65 7.26 -8.69 -0.47
CA VAL A 65 8.59 -8.07 -0.30
C VAL A 65 8.55 -7.02 0.82
N MET A 66 7.57 -6.14 0.81
CA MET A 66 7.48 -5.10 1.84
C MET A 66 7.05 -5.65 3.20
N LEU A 67 6.15 -6.64 3.24
CA LEU A 67 5.78 -7.32 4.49
C LEU A 67 6.96 -8.10 5.09
N ARG A 68 7.83 -8.68 4.27
CA ARG A 68 9.06 -9.33 4.73
C ARG A 68 10.03 -8.31 5.31
N ARG A 69 10.23 -7.18 4.63
CA ARG A 69 11.03 -6.06 5.14
C ARG A 69 10.49 -5.54 6.47
N GLU A 70 9.18 -5.42 6.62
CA GLU A 70 8.55 -5.08 7.90
C GLU A 70 8.94 -6.07 9.00
N LYS A 71 8.84 -7.38 8.73
CA LYS A 71 9.20 -8.44 9.69
C LYS A 71 10.67 -8.38 10.10
N GLU A 72 11.58 -8.27 9.13
CA GLU A 72 13.03 -8.21 9.36
C GLU A 72 13.44 -6.99 10.18
N LEU A 73 12.72 -5.88 10.02
CA LEU A 73 12.97 -4.62 10.74
C LEU A 73 12.11 -4.46 12.02
N GLY A 74 11.34 -5.49 12.40
CA GLY A 74 10.57 -5.50 13.65
C GLY A 74 9.30 -4.63 13.65
N TYR A 75 8.75 -4.31 12.48
CA TYR A 75 7.43 -3.70 12.33
C TYR A 75 6.31 -4.72 12.61
N ARG A 76 5.09 -4.21 12.84
CA ARG A 76 3.91 -5.00 13.23
C ARG A 76 4.14 -5.89 14.47
N THR A 77 4.93 -5.40 15.41
CA THR A 77 5.19 -6.04 16.71
C THR A 77 4.55 -5.25 17.85
N ILE A 78 4.53 -5.82 19.06
CA ILE A 78 4.06 -5.10 20.27
C ILE A 78 4.90 -3.83 20.51
N LYS A 79 6.21 -3.88 20.23
CA LYS A 79 7.13 -2.74 20.41
C LYS A 79 7.00 -1.70 19.30
N ASN A 80 6.65 -2.13 18.09
CA ASN A 80 6.44 -1.25 16.95
C ASN A 80 5.24 -1.76 16.13
N PRO A 81 4.01 -1.30 16.43
CA PRO A 81 2.79 -1.77 15.77
C PRO A 81 2.60 -1.16 14.37
N SER A 82 3.43 -0.19 13.97
CA SER A 82 3.35 0.47 12.67
C SER A 82 3.75 -0.48 11.54
N GLY A 83 3.47 -0.08 10.30
CA GLY A 83 3.90 -0.79 9.10
C GLY A 83 4.32 0.17 7.97
N LEU A 84 4.96 -0.42 6.97
CA LEU A 84 5.37 0.17 5.70
C LEU A 84 4.34 -0.12 4.59
N VAL A 85 3.43 -1.09 4.75
CA VAL A 85 2.29 -1.31 3.85
C VAL A 85 1.07 -0.57 4.39
N LEU A 86 0.60 0.43 3.63
CA LEU A 86 -0.57 1.26 3.93
C LEU A 86 -1.68 0.97 2.89
N PRO A 87 -2.64 0.11 3.21
CA PRO A 87 -3.62 -0.31 2.23
C PRO A 87 -4.82 0.64 2.11
N ILE A 88 -5.42 0.64 0.92
CA ILE A 88 -6.71 1.25 0.60
C ILE A 88 -7.62 0.12 0.12
N ASN A 89 -8.71 -0.15 0.83
CA ASN A 89 -9.70 -1.12 0.41
C ASN A 89 -10.74 -0.46 -0.50
N ILE A 90 -10.92 -0.98 -1.71
CA ILE A 90 -11.91 -0.48 -2.68
C ILE A 90 -13.05 -1.48 -2.95
N PHE A 91 -13.10 -2.61 -2.26
CA PHE A 91 -14.10 -3.66 -2.48
C PHE A 91 -14.54 -4.34 -1.18
N ASP A 92 -15.39 -5.37 -1.23
CA ASP A 92 -16.05 -5.98 -0.06
C ASP A 92 -15.14 -6.31 1.14
N GLY A 93 -13.88 -6.68 0.91
CA GLY A 93 -12.91 -7.07 1.94
C GLY A 93 -13.11 -8.49 2.46
N GLU A 94 -14.09 -9.24 1.95
CA GLU A 94 -14.48 -10.56 2.48
C GLU A 94 -13.44 -11.63 2.15
N HIS A 95 -12.86 -11.54 0.96
CA HIS A 95 -11.92 -12.53 0.42
C HIS A 95 -10.46 -12.17 0.69
N PHE A 96 -10.20 -11.24 1.61
CA PHE A 96 -8.83 -10.84 1.92
C PHE A 96 -8.10 -11.99 2.63
N PRO A 97 -6.82 -12.24 2.27
CA PRO A 97 -6.01 -13.22 2.97
C PRO A 97 -5.85 -12.81 4.44
N TYR A 98 -5.58 -13.79 5.29
CA TYR A 98 -5.57 -13.59 6.75
C TYR A 98 -4.66 -12.45 7.20
N TYR A 99 -3.43 -12.36 6.65
CA TYR A 99 -2.51 -11.28 6.99
C TYR A 99 -3.11 -9.90 6.69
N ALA A 100 -3.84 -9.76 5.57
CA ALA A 100 -4.41 -8.49 5.15
C ALA A 100 -5.54 -8.03 6.08
N ARG A 101 -6.31 -8.98 6.64
CA ARG A 101 -7.36 -8.70 7.63
C ARG A 101 -6.83 -8.12 8.95
N ARG A 102 -5.52 -8.25 9.21
CA ARG A 102 -4.86 -7.76 10.43
C ARG A 102 -4.18 -6.40 10.24
N ILE A 103 -4.23 -5.82 9.04
CA ILE A 103 -3.64 -4.53 8.74
C ILE A 103 -4.76 -3.51 8.56
N GLN A 104 -4.66 -2.40 9.29
CA GLN A 104 -5.61 -1.30 9.14
C GLN A 104 -5.49 -0.66 7.75
N TYR A 105 -6.63 -0.42 7.11
CA TYR A 105 -6.71 0.14 5.77
C TYR A 105 -7.63 1.37 5.73
N LEU A 106 -7.44 2.19 4.70
CA LEU A 106 -8.41 3.23 4.34
C LEU A 106 -9.59 2.58 3.62
N ASP A 107 -10.80 2.72 4.16
CA ASP A 107 -12.00 2.21 3.49
C ASP A 107 -12.48 3.19 2.42
N CYS A 108 -12.38 2.78 1.16
CA CYS A 108 -12.80 3.53 -0.01
C CYS A 108 -13.88 2.79 -0.84
N ARG A 109 -14.55 1.80 -0.26
CA ARG A 109 -15.59 0.99 -0.95
C ARG A 109 -16.71 1.86 -1.53
N ASN A 110 -17.08 2.92 -0.84
CA ASN A 110 -18.14 3.85 -1.26
C ASN A 110 -17.73 4.76 -2.44
N PHE A 111 -16.43 4.81 -2.78
CA PHE A 111 -15.87 5.70 -3.79
C PHE A 111 -15.39 4.97 -5.05
N PHE A 112 -15.51 3.63 -5.11
CA PHE A 112 -15.14 2.82 -6.26
C PHE A 112 -16.19 2.87 -7.39
N ARG A 113 -16.66 4.06 -7.75
CA ARG A 113 -17.54 4.28 -8.91
C ARG A 113 -16.82 5.11 -9.97
N VAL A 114 -16.46 4.46 -11.07
CA VAL A 114 -15.64 5.05 -12.14
C VAL A 114 -16.52 5.60 -13.28
N SER A 115 -17.58 6.35 -12.97
CA SER A 115 -18.32 7.07 -14.01
C SER A 115 -17.76 8.49 -14.17
N PRO A 116 -17.73 9.06 -15.39
CA PRO A 116 -17.29 10.45 -15.60
C PRO A 116 -18.06 11.48 -14.75
N GLY A 117 -19.30 11.14 -14.36
CA GLY A 117 -20.14 11.95 -13.48
C GLY A 117 -19.69 11.97 -12.02
N PHE A 118 -18.92 10.98 -11.54
CA PHE A 118 -18.50 10.88 -10.14
C PHE A 118 -17.79 12.13 -9.65
N ARG A 119 -16.90 12.71 -10.46
CA ARG A 119 -16.15 13.94 -10.11
C ARG A 119 -17.02 15.18 -9.87
N LYS A 120 -18.30 15.13 -10.27
CA LYS A 120 -19.28 16.21 -10.07
C LYS A 120 -20.23 15.95 -8.90
N THR A 121 -19.99 14.91 -8.11
CA THR A 121 -20.85 14.52 -6.98
C THR A 121 -20.24 14.94 -5.65
N GLU A 122 -21.07 15.15 -4.63
CA GLU A 122 -20.63 15.40 -3.24
C GLU A 122 -19.71 14.27 -2.73
N ARG A 123 -19.96 13.02 -3.13
CA ARG A 123 -19.10 11.87 -2.80
C ARG A 123 -17.66 12.03 -3.26
N TYR A 124 -17.40 12.82 -4.30
CA TYR A 124 -16.03 13.10 -4.71
C TYR A 124 -15.32 14.04 -3.74
N VAL A 125 -16.05 15.00 -3.17
CA VAL A 125 -15.54 15.88 -2.10
C VAL A 125 -15.28 15.06 -0.86
N ASP A 126 -16.23 14.20 -0.45
CA ASP A 126 -16.05 13.30 0.69
C ASP A 126 -14.81 12.40 0.52
N PHE A 127 -14.60 11.87 -0.69
CA PHE A 127 -13.41 11.09 -1.02
C PHE A 127 -12.12 11.91 -0.90
N GLN A 128 -12.14 13.16 -1.35
CA GLN A 128 -10.99 14.06 -1.22
C GLN A 128 -10.68 14.33 0.26
N ASP A 129 -11.68 14.65 1.07
CA ASP A 129 -11.51 14.91 2.50
C ASP A 129 -10.97 13.69 3.24
N LEU A 130 -11.51 12.51 2.93
CA LEU A 130 -11.02 11.24 3.46
C LEU A 130 -9.55 11.00 3.08
N LEU A 131 -9.20 11.21 1.81
CA LEU A 131 -7.83 11.05 1.32
C LEU A 131 -6.86 12.03 2.01
N ILE A 132 -7.25 13.30 2.16
CA ILE A 132 -6.45 14.34 2.82
C ILE A 132 -6.18 13.96 4.28
N LYS A 133 -7.19 13.49 5.01
CA LYS A 133 -7.00 12.99 6.38
C LYS A 133 -6.02 11.83 6.42
N TRP A 134 -6.16 10.88 5.49
CA TRP A 134 -5.31 9.69 5.44
C TRP A 134 -3.86 9.97 5.02
N VAL A 135 -3.60 11.02 4.23
CA VAL A 135 -2.24 11.44 3.82
C VAL A 135 -1.31 11.62 5.04
N SER A 136 -1.83 12.07 6.18
CA SER A 136 -1.05 12.19 7.42
C SER A 136 -0.49 10.85 7.91
N ALA A 137 -1.23 9.74 7.72
CA ALA A 137 -0.76 8.40 8.05
C ALA A 137 0.37 7.95 7.11
N VAL A 138 0.27 8.28 5.82
CA VAL A 138 1.34 8.02 4.83
C VAL A 138 2.59 8.82 5.15
N ALA A 139 2.44 10.12 5.44
CA ALA A 139 3.55 10.99 5.81
C ALA A 139 4.26 10.48 7.07
N LYS A 140 3.49 10.05 8.08
CA LYS A 140 4.03 9.43 9.30
C LYS A 140 4.82 8.14 8.98
N SER A 141 4.33 7.29 8.08
CA SER A 141 5.06 6.09 7.67
C SER A 141 6.38 6.45 6.96
N ILE A 142 6.36 7.43 6.06
CA ILE A 142 7.55 7.93 5.34
C ILE A 142 8.61 8.50 6.29
N ASN A 143 8.20 9.29 7.28
CA ASN A 143 9.13 9.89 8.25
C ASN A 143 9.73 8.87 9.22
N ASN A 144 8.98 7.80 9.55
CA ASN A 144 9.41 6.73 10.44
C ASN A 144 9.98 5.51 9.70
N ALA A 145 10.11 5.59 8.38
CA ALA A 145 10.72 4.55 7.58
C ALA A 145 12.21 4.42 7.96
N PRO A 146 12.76 3.20 7.93
CA PRO A 146 14.18 3.00 8.19
C PRO A 146 15.02 3.77 7.14
N PRO A 147 16.27 4.14 7.46
CA PRO A 147 17.19 4.59 6.42
C PRO A 147 17.35 3.50 5.36
N TRP A 148 17.61 3.91 4.13
CA TRP A 148 17.90 2.97 3.05
C TRP A 148 19.17 2.17 3.36
N SER A 149 19.22 0.93 2.89
CA SER A 149 20.34 0.01 3.06
C SER A 149 20.59 -0.77 1.77
N GLU A 150 21.85 -0.86 1.36
CA GLU A 150 22.30 -1.69 0.22
C GLU A 150 22.02 -3.18 0.42
N ASN A 151 21.90 -3.61 1.68
CA ASN A 151 21.66 -5.00 2.04
C ASN A 151 20.19 -5.43 1.91
N TYR A 152 19.32 -4.59 1.36
CA TYR A 152 17.94 -4.99 1.07
C TYR A 152 17.91 -5.97 -0.09
N GLU A 153 18.00 -7.26 0.22
CA GLU A 153 17.70 -8.32 -0.72
C GLU A 153 16.22 -8.26 -1.12
N ILE A 154 15.96 -8.16 -2.42
CA ILE A 154 14.58 -8.13 -2.95
C ILE A 154 14.19 -9.49 -3.47
N TRP A 155 13.34 -10.13 -2.68
CA TRP A 155 12.82 -11.48 -2.87
C TRP A 155 11.59 -11.52 -3.79
N LEU A 156 11.62 -10.79 -4.92
CA LEU A 156 10.49 -10.79 -5.86
C LEU A 156 10.26 -12.15 -6.52
N ASP A 157 11.28 -13.02 -6.49
CA ASP A 157 11.24 -14.37 -7.05
C ASP A 157 10.83 -15.44 -6.00
N ASP A 158 10.64 -15.05 -4.74
CA ASP A 158 10.25 -15.97 -3.66
C ASP A 158 8.76 -16.33 -3.73
N PRO A 159 8.36 -17.53 -3.29
CA PRO A 159 6.96 -17.95 -3.30
C PRO A 159 6.04 -17.03 -2.49
N VAL A 160 4.82 -16.82 -2.99
CA VAL A 160 3.81 -15.91 -2.42
C VAL A 160 3.30 -16.34 -1.02
N ASP A 161 3.63 -17.56 -0.56
CA ASP A 161 2.98 -18.19 0.59
C ASP A 161 3.59 -17.87 1.96
N TYR A 162 4.57 -16.97 2.04
CA TYR A 162 5.26 -16.65 3.30
C TYR A 162 4.32 -16.20 4.43
N PHE A 163 3.23 -15.49 4.10
CA PHE A 163 2.29 -14.93 5.09
C PHE A 163 0.89 -15.59 5.08
N ASN A 164 0.68 -16.64 4.29
CA ASN A 164 -0.61 -17.34 4.22
C ASN A 164 -0.84 -18.33 5.38
N GLN A 165 0.17 -18.56 6.23
CA GLN A 165 0.11 -19.52 7.32
C GLN A 165 -0.24 -18.83 8.63
N THR A 166 -1.54 -18.73 8.94
CA THR A 166 -2.12 -18.87 10.30
C THR A 166 -3.63 -18.67 10.21
N SER A 167 -4.39 -19.70 10.58
CA SER A 167 -5.85 -19.72 10.54
C SER A 167 -6.42 -19.25 11.89
N ASP A 168 -6.96 -18.03 11.95
CA ASP A 168 -7.94 -17.69 12.99
C ASP A 168 -9.03 -16.78 12.40
N SER A 169 -10.25 -17.29 12.30
CA SER A 169 -11.29 -16.78 11.39
C SER A 169 -12.15 -15.65 11.95
N SER A 170 -11.86 -15.14 13.15
CA SER A 170 -12.83 -14.33 13.92
C SER A 170 -12.49 -12.84 14.10
N PHE A 171 -11.32 -12.37 13.69
CA PHE A 171 -10.93 -10.96 13.91
C PHE A 171 -11.35 -10.04 12.75
N ARG A 172 -12.15 -9.00 13.06
CA ARG A 172 -12.45 -7.87 12.15
C ARG A 172 -11.94 -6.57 12.77
N LEU A 173 -11.17 -5.80 12.00
CA LEU A 173 -10.65 -4.50 12.43
C LEU A 173 -11.74 -3.42 12.49
N PRO A 174 -11.66 -2.45 13.42
CA PRO A 174 -12.47 -1.24 13.37
C PRO A 174 -12.06 -0.41 12.15
N ILE A 175 -13.01 0.06 11.35
CA ILE A 175 -12.73 0.88 10.15
C ILE A 175 -12.33 2.29 10.60
N LEU A 176 -11.31 2.89 9.96
CA LEU A 176 -11.00 4.31 10.13
C LEU A 176 -12.08 5.13 9.41
N GLU A 177 -12.94 5.81 10.18
CA GLU A 177 -13.91 6.83 9.69
C GLU A 177 -13.25 8.21 9.52
#